data_AF-A0A2T1NNL8-F1
#
_entry.id   AF-A0A2T1NNL8-F1
#
_cell.length_a   1.000
_cell.length_b   1.000
_cell.length_c   1.000
_cell.angle_alpha   90.00
_cell.angle_beta   90.00
_cell.angle_gamma   90.00
#
_symmetry.space_group_name_H-M   'P 1'
#
loop_
_entity.id
_entity.type
_entity.pdbx_description
1 polymer ?
#
loop_
_entity_poly.entity_id
_entity_poly.type
_entity_poly.pdbx_seq_one_letter_code
_entity_poly.pdbx_strand_id
1 'polypeptide(L)'
;MDIIDIIKSKDKAKDFYYIGERLKEARLELLEKDISENNKIKNESLFNGVNFSKYININYNTLVNAERGVITINTMKLIMCFYKFGYNPLWFILPDNQFINRKNVTENIVYQFAVQDNFEKLESDVFKALEQFKKTI
;
A
#
# COMPACT_ATOMS: atom_id res chain seq x y z
N MET A 1 -17.74 22.59 2.55
CA MET A 1 -18.49 21.37 2.86
C MET A 1 -17.52 20.43 3.56
N ASP A 2 -17.79 20.09 4.82
CA ASP A 2 -16.80 19.45 5.71
C ASP A 2 -16.81 17.92 5.55
N ILE A 3 -15.67 17.26 5.77
CA ILE A 3 -15.53 15.79 5.67
C ILE A 3 -16.48 15.10 6.66
N ILE A 4 -16.72 15.73 7.81
CA ILE A 4 -17.64 15.25 8.85
C ILE A 4 -19.09 15.23 8.35
N ASP A 5 -19.48 16.21 7.53
CA ASP A 5 -20.84 16.30 6.99
C ASP A 5 -21.10 15.25 5.90
N ILE A 6 -20.06 14.91 5.12
CA ILE A 6 -20.12 13.85 4.12
C ILE A 6 -20.33 12.47 4.79
N ILE A 7 -19.64 12.22 5.91
CA ILE A 7 -19.76 10.97 6.67
C ILE A 7 -21.16 10.80 7.29
N LYS A 8 -21.84 11.89 7.65
CA LYS A 8 -23.16 11.84 8.32
C LYS A 8 -24.34 11.63 7.38
N SER A 9 -24.22 11.95 6.10
CA SER A 9 -25.30 11.77 5.12
C SER A 9 -25.29 10.36 4.50
N LYS A 10 -26.22 9.50 4.93
CA LYS A 10 -26.37 8.11 4.43
C LYS A 10 -26.55 8.00 2.91
N ASP A 11 -27.23 8.96 2.27
CA ASP A 11 -27.44 8.92 0.82
C ASP A 11 -26.19 9.29 0.03
N LYS A 12 -25.36 10.23 0.52
CA LYS A 12 -24.05 10.54 -0.10
C LYS A 12 -23.00 9.48 0.19
N ALA A 13 -23.15 8.69 1.25
CA ALA A 13 -22.25 7.57 1.53
C ALA A 13 -22.30 6.51 0.42
N LYS A 14 -23.45 6.38 -0.28
CA LYS A 14 -23.56 5.46 -1.42
C LYS A 14 -22.63 5.83 -2.57
N ASP A 15 -22.43 7.13 -2.78
CA ASP A 15 -21.55 7.64 -3.82
C ASP A 15 -20.10 7.19 -3.61
N PHE A 16 -19.71 6.82 -2.40
CA PHE A 16 -18.34 6.40 -2.07
C PHE A 16 -18.16 4.89 -1.88
N TYR A 17 -19.18 4.08 -2.15
CA TYR A 17 -19.07 2.62 -2.03
C TYR A 17 -17.93 2.05 -2.86
N TYR A 18 -17.64 2.69 -4.01
CA TYR A 18 -16.53 2.30 -4.88
C TYR A 18 -15.18 2.32 -4.16
N ILE A 19 -14.97 3.20 -3.17
CA ILE A 19 -13.70 3.26 -2.42
C ILE A 19 -13.51 1.95 -1.65
N GLY A 20 -14.55 1.50 -0.93
CA GLY A 20 -14.52 0.25 -0.18
C GLY A 20 -14.29 -0.96 -1.06
N GLU A 21 -15.04 -1.06 -2.17
CA GLU A 21 -14.90 -2.16 -3.13
C GLU A 21 -13.48 -2.21 -3.71
N ARG A 22 -12.89 -1.07 -4.04
CA ARG A 22 -11.50 -0.99 -4.53
C ARG A 22 -10.48 -1.38 -3.48
N LEU A 23 -10.68 -1.02 -2.20
CA LEU A 23 -9.82 -1.44 -1.11
C LEU A 23 -9.84 -2.96 -0.93
N LYS A 24 -11.03 -3.56 -1.00
CA LYS A 24 -11.21 -5.01 -0.96
C LYS A 24 -10.52 -5.67 -2.15
N GLU A 25 -10.70 -5.10 -3.34
CA GLU A 25 -10.07 -5.59 -4.57
C GLU A 25 -8.54 -5.60 -4.47
N ALA A 26 -7.93 -4.51 -4.01
CA ALA A 26 -6.49 -4.43 -3.79
C ALA A 26 -6.00 -5.50 -2.79
N ARG A 27 -6.75 -5.72 -1.70
CA ARG A 27 -6.40 -6.78 -0.74
C ARG A 27 -6.48 -8.18 -1.36
N LEU A 28 -7.51 -8.45 -2.15
CA LEU A 28 -7.68 -9.75 -2.80
C LEU A 28 -6.61 -9.99 -3.86
N GLU A 29 -6.25 -8.98 -4.64
CA GLU A 29 -5.13 -9.06 -5.60
C GLU A 29 -3.81 -9.41 -4.90
N LEU A 30 -3.51 -8.74 -3.78
CA LEU A 30 -2.31 -9.04 -2.99
C LEU A 30 -2.36 -10.43 -2.37
N LEU A 31 -3.54 -10.88 -1.91
CA LEU A 31 -3.74 -12.24 -1.40
C LEU A 31 -3.51 -13.29 -2.48
N GLU A 32 -4.05 -13.08 -3.68
CA GLU A 32 -3.86 -13.98 -4.82
C GLU A 32 -2.39 -14.08 -5.20
N LYS A 33 -1.68 -12.95 -5.26
CA LYS A 33 -0.23 -12.92 -5.50
C LYS A 33 0.55 -13.66 -4.42
N ASP A 34 0.21 -13.47 -3.15
CA ASP A 34 0.84 -14.19 -2.04
C ASP A 34 0.65 -15.71 -2.16
N ILE A 35 -0.52 -16.16 -2.62
CA ILE A 35 -0.81 -17.58 -2.82
C ILE A 35 -0.07 -18.13 -4.05
N SER A 36 -0.11 -17.41 -5.17
CA SER A 36 0.44 -17.90 -6.44
C SER A 36 1.97 -17.81 -6.54
N GLU A 37 2.56 -16.71 -6.05
CA GLU A 37 4.00 -16.45 -6.18
C GLU A 37 4.80 -17.02 -5.01
N ASN A 38 4.23 -17.01 -3.79
CA ASN A 38 4.92 -17.47 -2.58
C ASN A 38 4.45 -18.85 -2.08
N ASN A 39 3.59 -19.55 -2.83
CA ASN A 39 3.00 -20.86 -2.46
C ASN A 39 2.38 -20.89 -1.05
N LYS A 40 1.86 -19.75 -0.56
CA LYS A 40 1.25 -19.68 0.76
C LYS A 40 -0.17 -20.23 0.75
N ILE A 41 -0.59 -20.83 1.87
CA ILE A 41 -2.00 -21.12 2.09
C ILE A 41 -2.70 -19.80 2.47
N LYS A 42 -3.97 -19.62 2.04
CA LYS A 42 -4.76 -18.40 2.31
C LYS A 42 -4.68 -17.90 3.76
N ASN A 43 -4.68 -18.80 4.73
CA ASN A 43 -4.65 -18.47 6.16
C ASN A 43 -3.29 -17.94 6.63
N GLU A 44 -2.23 -18.19 5.88
CA GLU A 44 -0.85 -17.77 6.18
C GLU A 44 -0.49 -16.44 5.51
N SER A 45 -1.23 -16.04 4.47
CA SER A 45 -1.02 -14.75 3.82
C SER A 45 -1.31 -13.59 4.79
N LEU A 46 -0.49 -12.54 4.69
CA LEU A 46 -0.73 -11.29 5.40
C LEU A 46 -2.05 -10.63 4.98
N PHE A 47 -2.46 -10.84 3.73
CA PHE A 47 -3.62 -10.18 3.09
C PHE A 47 -4.95 -10.94 3.30
N ASN A 48 -4.90 -12.06 4.02
CA ASN A 48 -6.11 -12.64 4.62
C ASN A 48 -6.75 -11.56 5.54
N GLY A 49 -8.07 -11.43 5.53
CA GLY A 49 -8.75 -10.35 6.27
C GLY A 49 -8.47 -10.32 7.78
N VAL A 50 -8.34 -11.47 8.44
CA VAL A 50 -7.99 -11.59 9.87
C VAL A 50 -6.54 -11.17 10.13
N ASN A 51 -5.60 -11.62 9.30
CA ASN A 51 -4.19 -11.28 9.45
C ASN A 51 -3.94 -9.81 9.12
N PHE A 52 -4.60 -9.32 8.06
CA PHE A 52 -4.48 -7.95 7.61
C PHE A 52 -5.09 -6.98 8.62
N SER A 53 -6.25 -7.29 9.20
CA SER A 53 -6.85 -6.45 10.24
C SER A 53 -5.95 -6.33 11.46
N LYS A 54 -5.28 -7.42 11.86
CA LYS A 54 -4.26 -7.40 12.93
C LYS A 54 -3.06 -6.54 12.55
N TYR A 55 -2.52 -6.72 11.33
CA TYR A 55 -1.37 -5.96 10.84
C TYR A 55 -1.61 -4.44 10.84
N ILE A 56 -2.77 -4.00 10.38
CA ILE A 56 -3.15 -2.58 10.39
C ILE A 56 -3.75 -2.14 11.73
N ASN A 57 -3.72 -2.97 12.76
CA ASN A 57 -4.25 -2.69 14.10
C ASN A 57 -5.70 -2.15 14.08
N ILE A 58 -6.62 -2.89 13.44
CA ILE A 58 -8.07 -2.65 13.50
C ILE A 58 -8.84 -3.96 13.72
N ASN A 59 -10.08 -3.87 14.21
CA ASN A 59 -10.95 -5.03 14.32
C ASN A 59 -11.35 -5.54 12.92
N TYR A 60 -11.47 -6.86 12.75
CA TYR A 60 -11.94 -7.48 11.51
C TYR A 60 -13.27 -6.90 11.01
N ASN A 61 -14.25 -6.68 11.89
CA ASN A 61 -15.52 -6.07 11.51
C ASN A 61 -15.35 -4.63 10.99
N THR A 62 -14.39 -3.89 11.53
CA THR A 62 -14.04 -2.55 11.05
C THR A 62 -13.44 -2.60 9.65
N LEU A 63 -12.56 -3.58 9.38
CA LEU A 63 -12.04 -3.83 8.03
C LEU A 63 -13.18 -4.13 7.05
N VAL A 64 -14.05 -5.07 7.40
CA VAL A 64 -15.19 -5.47 6.55
C VAL A 64 -16.13 -4.30 6.28
N ASN A 65 -16.39 -3.45 7.28
CA ASN A 65 -17.23 -2.26 7.08
C ASN A 65 -16.57 -1.23 6.16
N ALA A 66 -15.26 -1.01 6.28
CA ALA A 66 -14.52 -0.12 5.39
C ALA A 66 -14.52 -0.65 3.95
N GLU A 67 -14.37 -1.97 3.77
CA GLU A 67 -14.45 -2.66 2.47
C GLU A 67 -15.86 -2.68 1.88
N ARG A 68 -16.90 -2.61 2.71
CA ARG A 68 -18.29 -2.38 2.27
C ARG A 68 -18.60 -0.90 2.00
N GLY A 69 -17.57 -0.05 2.01
CA GLY A 69 -17.63 1.37 1.66
C GLY A 69 -18.22 2.30 2.72
N VAL A 70 -18.20 1.89 3.98
CA VAL A 70 -18.37 2.85 5.09
C VAL A 70 -17.10 3.69 5.19
N ILE A 71 -17.14 4.95 4.74
CA ILE A 71 -16.02 5.88 4.92
C ILE A 71 -15.83 6.16 6.40
N THR A 72 -14.65 5.81 6.91
CA THR A 72 -14.20 6.15 8.25
C THR A 72 -12.73 6.56 8.20
N ILE A 73 -12.16 6.97 9.33
CA ILE A 73 -10.72 7.19 9.46
C ILE A 73 -9.89 5.95 9.08
N ASN A 74 -10.46 4.75 9.26
CA ASN A 74 -9.80 3.49 8.89
C ASN A 74 -9.74 3.29 7.37
N THR A 75 -10.64 3.91 6.61
CA THR A 75 -10.57 3.93 5.13
C THR A 75 -9.29 4.64 4.68
N MET A 76 -8.97 5.79 5.27
CA MET A 76 -7.70 6.49 4.98
C MET A 76 -6.48 5.68 5.43
N LYS A 77 -6.56 5.04 6.60
CA LYS A 77 -5.51 4.13 7.08
C LYS A 77 -5.23 2.99 6.09
N LEU A 78 -6.28 2.42 5.51
CA LEU A 78 -6.18 1.38 4.48
C LEU A 78 -5.55 1.91 3.20
N ILE A 79 -5.99 3.07 2.70
CA ILE A 79 -5.40 3.71 1.50
C ILE A 79 -3.90 3.94 1.70
N MET A 80 -3.50 4.50 2.85
CA MET A 80 -2.09 4.71 3.19
C MET A 80 -1.31 3.40 3.33
N CYS A 81 -1.96 2.34 3.82
CA CYS A 81 -1.35 1.02 3.87
C CYS A 81 -1.08 0.48 2.46
N PHE A 82 -2.06 0.54 1.56
CA PHE A 82 -1.90 0.08 0.18
C PHE A 82 -0.92 0.92 -0.63
N TYR A 83 -0.75 2.20 -0.31
CA TYR A 83 0.33 3.02 -0.88
C TYR A 83 1.72 2.42 -0.61
N LYS A 84 1.95 1.88 0.60
CA LYS A 84 3.20 1.17 0.93
C LYS A 84 3.38 -0.11 0.12
N PHE A 85 2.29 -0.71 -0.36
CA PHE A 85 2.30 -1.87 -1.26
C PHE A 85 2.30 -1.47 -2.75
N GLY A 86 2.55 -0.18 -3.06
CA GLY A 86 2.71 0.33 -4.41
C GLY A 86 1.41 0.68 -5.13
N TYR A 87 0.28 0.75 -4.43
CA TYR A 87 -0.97 1.21 -5.03
C TYR A 87 -1.05 2.74 -5.07
N ASN A 88 -1.70 3.27 -6.10
CA ASN A 88 -1.95 4.70 -6.24
C ASN A 88 -3.14 5.13 -5.36
N PRO A 89 -2.97 6.04 -4.39
CA PRO A 89 -4.06 6.53 -3.53
C PRO A 89 -5.21 7.15 -4.34
N LEU A 90 -4.89 7.84 -5.44
CA LEU A 90 -5.88 8.48 -6.30
C LEU A 90 -6.78 7.47 -7.01
N TRP A 91 -6.25 6.27 -7.28
CA TRP A 91 -7.03 5.20 -7.90
C TRP A 91 -8.17 4.72 -6.99
N PHE A 92 -7.98 4.77 -5.67
CA PHE A 92 -9.03 4.45 -4.70
C PHE A 92 -10.06 5.57 -4.60
N ILE A 93 -9.61 6.83 -4.51
CA ILE A 93 -10.44 7.96 -4.09
C ILE A 93 -11.24 8.57 -5.24
N LEU A 94 -10.71 8.62 -6.46
CA LEU A 94 -11.38 9.31 -7.57
C LEU A 94 -12.46 8.43 -8.20
N PRO A 95 -13.71 8.91 -8.37
CA PRO A 95 -14.80 8.09 -8.93
C PRO A 95 -14.45 7.60 -10.35
N ASP A 96 -13.94 8.48 -11.20
CA ASP A 96 -13.50 8.18 -12.56
C ASP A 96 -12.01 7.84 -12.61
N ASN A 97 -11.67 6.60 -12.27
CA ASN A 97 -10.28 6.13 -12.19
C ASN A 97 -9.78 5.39 -13.44
N GLN A 98 -10.54 5.40 -14.54
CA GLN A 98 -10.22 4.65 -15.77
C GLN A 98 -8.85 5.02 -16.36
N PHE A 99 -8.42 6.27 -16.17
CA PHE A 99 -7.13 6.79 -16.65
C PHE A 99 -6.06 6.85 -15.55
N ILE A 100 -6.37 6.38 -14.34
CA ILE A 100 -5.43 6.38 -13.22
C ILE A 100 -4.81 5.00 -13.12
N ASN A 101 -3.49 4.94 -13.22
CA ASN A 101 -2.77 3.69 -13.00
C ASN A 101 -3.00 3.17 -11.58
N ARG A 102 -3.42 1.90 -11.49
CA ARG A 102 -3.66 1.20 -10.22
C ARG A 102 -2.45 1.17 -9.30
N LYS A 103 -1.30 0.91 -9.91
CA LYS A 103 -0.01 0.86 -9.24
C LYS A 103 0.77 2.13 -9.55
N ASN A 104 1.45 2.66 -8.55
CA ASN A 104 2.42 3.72 -8.74
C ASN A 104 3.63 3.12 -9.45
N VAL A 105 3.70 3.31 -10.77
CA VAL A 105 4.84 2.89 -11.58
C VAL A 105 6.06 3.80 -11.34
N THR A 106 5.84 4.99 -10.78
CA THR A 106 6.83 6.08 -10.71
C THR A 106 7.36 6.40 -9.30
N GLU A 107 6.62 6.10 -8.22
CA GLU A 107 7.01 6.43 -6.84
C GLU A 107 7.31 5.17 -6.02
N ASN A 108 8.22 4.34 -6.50
CA ASN A 108 8.80 3.29 -5.69
C ASN A 108 9.83 3.92 -4.74
N ILE A 109 9.36 4.62 -3.70
CA ILE A 109 10.21 5.22 -2.64
C ILE A 109 11.14 4.15 -2.03
N VAL A 110 10.67 2.89 -1.99
CA VAL A 110 11.44 1.72 -1.53
C VAL A 110 12.65 1.41 -2.44
N TYR A 111 12.57 1.65 -3.75
CA TYR A 111 13.71 1.44 -4.65
C TYR A 111 14.75 2.57 -4.53
N GLN A 112 14.35 3.80 -4.18
CA GLN A 112 15.32 4.88 -3.96
C GLN A 112 16.23 4.59 -2.76
N PHE A 113 15.69 4.10 -1.65
CA PHE A 113 16.52 3.75 -0.49
C PHE A 113 17.48 2.60 -0.79
N ALA A 114 17.02 1.52 -1.42
CA ALA A 114 17.91 0.41 -1.77
C ALA A 114 18.98 0.79 -2.82
N VAL A 115 18.67 1.67 -3.76
CA VAL A 115 19.64 2.19 -4.73
C VAL A 115 20.65 3.11 -4.05
N GLN A 116 20.20 3.96 -3.14
CA GLN A 116 21.05 4.87 -2.38
C GLN A 116 22.00 4.10 -1.44
N ASP A 117 21.49 3.12 -0.70
CA ASP A 117 22.30 2.25 0.17
C ASP A 117 23.38 1.49 -0.63
N ASN A 118 23.03 1.00 -1.82
CA ASN A 118 23.98 0.30 -2.70
C ASN A 118 25.01 1.26 -3.30
N PHE A 119 24.63 2.51 -3.59
CA PHE A 119 25.54 3.54 -4.08
C PHE A 119 26.54 3.99 -3.00
N GLU A 120 26.07 4.21 -1.77
CA GLU A 120 26.94 4.54 -0.63
C GLU A 120 27.95 3.42 -0.34
N LYS A 121 27.52 2.16 -0.48
CA LYS A 121 28.40 1.00 -0.34
C LYS A 121 29.48 0.96 -1.43
N LEU A 122 29.10 1.23 -2.68
CA LEU A 122 30.02 1.32 -3.80
C LEU A 122 31.05 2.45 -3.59
N GLU A 123 30.61 3.63 -3.16
CA GLU A 123 31.52 4.75 -2.86
C GLU A 123 32.53 4.37 -1.77
N SER A 124 32.07 3.75 -0.68
CA SER A 124 32.95 3.24 0.39
C SER A 124 34.00 2.26 -0.15
N ASP A 125 33.61 1.33 -1.01
CA ASP A 125 34.50 0.30 -1.53
C ASP A 125 35.54 0.89 -2.50
N VAL A 126 35.12 1.84 -3.35
CA VAL A 126 36.04 2.60 -4.21
C VAL A 126 37.03 3.40 -3.37
N PHE A 127 36.57 4.07 -2.30
CA PHE A 127 37.44 4.84 -1.43
C PHE A 127 38.50 3.98 -0.74
N LYS A 128 38.10 2.80 -0.23
CA LYS A 128 39.01 1.83 0.38
C LYS A 128 40.03 1.29 -0.62
N ALA A 129 39.59 0.97 -1.84
CA ALA A 129 40.49 0.52 -2.90
C ALA A 129 41.51 1.60 -3.28
N LEU A 130 41.09 2.87 -3.35
CA LEU A 130 41.99 4.00 -3.61
C LEU A 130 42.97 4.24 -2.45
N GLU A 131 42.54 4.10 -1.20
CA GLU A 131 43.45 4.16 -0.05
C GLU A 131 44.48 3.03 -0.04
N GLN A 132 44.06 1.80 -0.35
CA GLN A 132 44.98 0.67 -0.47
C GLN A 132 45.98 0.90 -1.61
N PHE A 133 45.52 1.37 -2.77
CA PHE A 133 46.39 1.70 -3.88
C PHE A 133 47.42 2.76 -3.50
N LYS A 134 47.00 3.84 -2.82
CA LYS A 134 47.89 4.89 -2.30
C LYS A 134 48.92 4.38 -1.29
N LYS A 135 48.64 3.33 -0.52
CA LYS A 135 49.60 2.72 0.42
C LYS A 135 50.64 1.84 -0.29
N THR A 136 50.42 1.51 -1.57
CA THR A 136 51.29 0.63 -2.36
C THR A 136 52.26 1.42 -3.25
N ILE A 137 52.10 2.74 -3.31
CA ILE A 137 53.02 3.71 -3.95
C ILE A 137 53.75 4.47 -2.85
#